data_AF-A0A9D9GKN2-F1
#
_entry.id   AF-A0A9D9GKN2-F1
#
_cell.length_a   1.000
_cell.length_b   1.000
_cell.length_c   1.000
_cell.angle_alpha   90.00
_cell.angle_beta   90.00
_cell.angle_gamma   90.00
#
_symmetry.space_group_name_H-M   'P 1'
#
loop_
_entity.id
_entity.type
_entity.pdbx_description
1 polymer ?
#
loop_
_entity_poly.entity_id
_entity_poly.type
_entity_poly.pdbx_seq_one_letter_code
_entity_poly.pdbx_strand_id
1 'polypeptide(L)'
;MSQNLNPVQPKVLIEGEEISFESLVLEQNMNSCHRFEVVCEYMSQNEMWQQTPQKLLKRIGSKALITFEHKDSGTPYEFSGWVTDVRIDAWESEPDYEFLNHRSNRVHIIGEGGIVKLNGSRGMDSFVDCQLKSIVSQSTQKFGVTVECEPNFNGVIPYVMRYQESVFEFLNRLSSTYNEMFFYDGKTVIFGQPKKSPEV
;
A
#
# COMPACT_ATOMS: atom_id res chain seq x y z
N MET A 1 2.12 5.96 -31.72
CA MET A 1 2.33 4.52 -31.46
C MET A 1 1.53 4.17 -30.22
N SER A 2 0.35 3.57 -30.40
CA SER A 2 -0.43 3.04 -29.28
C SER A 2 0.27 1.77 -28.83
N GLN A 3 1.03 1.83 -27.73
CA GLN A 3 1.52 0.61 -27.10
C GLN A 3 0.29 -0.22 -26.72
N ASN A 4 0.22 -1.45 -27.23
CA ASN A 4 -0.71 -2.47 -26.73
C ASN A 4 -0.38 -2.69 -25.26
N LEU A 5 -1.05 -1.96 -24.38
CA LEU A 5 -1.02 -2.24 -22.95
C LEU A 5 -1.81 -3.53 -22.77
N ASN A 6 -1.17 -4.57 -22.23
CA ASN A 6 -1.84 -5.84 -21.92
C ASN A 6 -3.05 -5.53 -21.04
N PRO A 7 -4.28 -5.85 -21.48
CA PRO A 7 -5.46 -5.54 -20.70
C PRO A 7 -5.43 -6.33 -19.41
N VAL A 8 -5.52 -5.63 -18.28
CA VAL A 8 -5.62 -6.21 -16.95
C VAL A 8 -7.05 -6.17 -16.46
N GLN A 9 -7.47 -7.18 -15.71
CA GLN A 9 -8.72 -7.20 -14.98
C GLN A 9 -8.43 -6.96 -13.49
N PRO A 10 -8.70 -5.74 -12.97
CA PRO A 10 -8.51 -5.45 -11.56
C PRO A 10 -9.68 -6.00 -10.73
N LYS A 11 -9.36 -6.50 -9.54
CA LYS A 11 -10.32 -6.89 -8.49
C LYS A 11 -9.86 -6.31 -7.17
N VAL A 12 -10.79 -5.78 -6.37
CA VAL A 12 -10.50 -5.20 -5.05
C VAL A 12 -11.36 -5.90 -4.01
N LEU A 13 -10.70 -6.44 -2.98
CA LEU A 13 -11.30 -7.08 -1.83
C LEU A 13 -10.93 -6.28 -0.57
N ILE A 14 -11.92 -5.88 0.22
CA ILE A 14 -11.69 -5.26 1.54
C ILE A 14 -12.45 -6.07 2.58
N GLU A 15 -11.77 -6.52 3.64
CA GLU A 15 -12.31 -7.51 4.60
C GLU A 15 -12.84 -8.80 3.94
N GLY A 16 -12.32 -9.15 2.76
CA GLY A 16 -12.77 -10.30 1.98
C GLY A 16 -14.06 -10.08 1.17
N GLU A 17 -14.67 -8.88 1.25
CA GLU A 17 -15.79 -8.49 0.39
C GLU A 17 -15.28 -7.84 -0.90
N GLU A 18 -15.77 -8.30 -2.04
CA GLU A 18 -15.47 -7.68 -3.33
C GLU A 18 -16.20 -6.35 -3.48
N ILE A 19 -15.49 -5.33 -3.93
CA ILE A 19 -16.02 -3.98 -4.11
C ILE A 19 -16.06 -3.63 -5.58
N SER A 20 -17.22 -3.18 -6.05
CA SER A 20 -17.36 -2.51 -7.34
C SER A 20 -16.85 -1.07 -7.25
N PHE A 21 -16.02 -0.66 -8.21
CA PHE A 21 -15.41 0.66 -8.25
C PHE A 21 -15.48 1.26 -9.66
N GLU A 22 -15.54 2.59 -9.72
CA GLU A 22 -15.46 3.40 -10.93
C GLU A 22 -13.99 3.52 -11.37
N SER A 23 -13.09 3.80 -10.42
CA SER A 23 -11.66 3.95 -10.68
C SER A 23 -10.80 3.37 -9.56
N LEU A 24 -9.65 2.84 -9.95
CA LEU A 24 -8.60 2.35 -9.06
C LEU A 24 -7.27 2.98 -9.48
N VAL A 25 -6.59 3.61 -8.52
CA VAL A 25 -5.23 4.14 -8.68
C VAL A 25 -4.33 3.45 -7.67
N LEU A 26 -3.17 2.98 -8.12
CA LEU A 26 -2.14 2.37 -7.29
C LEU A 26 -0.77 3.00 -7.63
N GLU A 27 -0.16 3.65 -6.65
CA GLU A 27 1.11 4.37 -6.74
C GLU A 27 2.19 3.61 -5.95
N GLN A 28 3.21 3.11 -6.66
CA GLN A 28 4.25 2.23 -6.11
C GLN A 28 5.63 2.82 -6.28
N ASN A 29 5.93 3.85 -5.49
CA ASN A 29 7.21 4.51 -5.53
C ASN A 29 8.26 3.70 -4.75
N MET A 30 9.47 3.59 -5.30
CA MET A 30 10.62 3.01 -4.58
C MET A 30 10.91 3.79 -3.29
N ASN A 31 11.38 3.10 -2.25
CA ASN A 31 11.72 3.71 -0.95
C ASN A 31 10.56 4.48 -0.28
N SER A 32 9.32 4.25 -0.71
CA SER A 32 8.10 4.91 -0.22
C SER A 32 7.11 3.89 0.33
N CYS A 33 6.22 4.35 1.21
CA CYS A 33 4.97 3.62 1.42
C CYS A 33 4.12 3.79 0.15
N HIS A 34 3.65 2.69 -0.41
CA HIS A 34 2.78 2.71 -1.58
C HIS A 34 1.41 3.24 -1.20
N ARG A 35 0.70 3.89 -2.14
CA ARG A 35 -0.63 4.44 -1.92
C ARG A 35 -1.61 3.83 -2.92
N PHE A 36 -2.83 3.53 -2.47
CA PHE A 36 -3.93 3.18 -3.36
C PHE A 36 -5.16 4.03 -3.07
N GLU A 37 -5.97 4.23 -4.10
CA GLU A 37 -7.23 4.93 -4.02
C GLU A 37 -8.27 4.19 -4.88
N VAL A 38 -9.37 3.80 -4.26
CA VAL A 38 -10.50 3.13 -4.88
C VAL A 38 -11.70 4.05 -4.79
N VAL A 39 -12.23 4.46 -5.93
CA VAL A 39 -13.40 5.36 -5.99
C VAL A 39 -14.63 4.53 -6.34
N CYS A 40 -15.63 4.56 -5.47
CA CYS A 40 -16.91 3.90 -5.67
C CYS A 40 -17.96 4.97 -5.99
N GLU A 41 -18.70 4.80 -7.09
CA GLU A 41 -19.82 5.67 -7.44
C GLU A 41 -21.14 5.00 -7.03
N TYR A 42 -22.04 5.80 -6.44
CA TYR A 42 -23.39 5.36 -6.07
C TYR A 42 -24.44 6.08 -6.91
N MET A 43 -25.38 5.30 -7.47
CA MET A 43 -26.40 5.82 -8.39
C MET A 43 -27.43 6.73 -7.70
N SER A 44 -27.65 6.55 -6.40
CA SER A 44 -28.53 7.41 -5.59
C SER A 44 -27.99 7.64 -4.17
N GLN A 45 -28.34 8.80 -3.59
CA GLN A 45 -28.07 9.06 -2.18
C GLN A 45 -28.72 7.99 -1.29
N ASN A 46 -29.91 7.50 -1.62
CA ASN A 46 -30.57 6.45 -0.84
C ASN A 46 -29.77 5.13 -0.82
N GLU A 47 -29.17 4.71 -1.93
CA GLU A 47 -28.27 3.53 -1.95
C GLU A 47 -26.98 3.78 -1.17
N MET A 48 -26.43 5.00 -1.23
CA MET A 48 -25.25 5.40 -0.45
C MET A 48 -25.55 5.44 1.06
N TRP A 49 -26.67 6.05 1.46
CA TRP A 49 -27.11 6.14 2.86
C TRP A 49 -27.59 4.80 3.42
N GLN A 50 -28.04 3.86 2.57
CA GLN A 50 -28.29 2.47 2.96
C GLN A 50 -27.01 1.75 3.42
N GLN A 51 -25.85 2.06 2.84
CA GLN A 51 -24.58 1.56 3.37
C GLN A 51 -24.25 2.18 4.74
N THR A 52 -24.89 3.29 5.13
CA THR A 52 -24.63 4.07 6.35
C THR A 52 -23.16 4.56 6.43
N PRO A 53 -22.87 5.86 6.60
CA PRO A 53 -21.49 6.34 6.74
C PRO A 53 -20.69 5.59 7.80
N GLN A 54 -21.35 5.07 8.84
CA GLN A 54 -20.75 4.23 9.86
C GLN A 54 -20.12 2.93 9.30
N LYS A 55 -20.72 2.28 8.31
CA LYS A 55 -20.15 1.07 7.68
C LYS A 55 -18.98 1.41 6.78
N LEU A 56 -19.02 2.57 6.12
CA LEU A 56 -17.92 3.08 5.30
C LEU A 56 -16.73 3.44 6.20
N LEU A 57 -16.95 4.15 7.30
CA LEU A 57 -15.92 4.50 8.27
C LEU A 57 -15.33 3.28 8.98
N LYS A 58 -16.12 2.21 9.19
CA LYS A 58 -15.63 0.92 9.71
C LYS A 58 -14.60 0.25 8.80
N ARG A 59 -14.48 0.66 7.53
CA ARG A 59 -13.44 0.15 6.62
C ARG A 59 -12.06 0.70 6.94
N ILE A 60 -11.95 1.79 7.70
CA ILE A 60 -10.65 2.30 8.14
C ILE A 60 -9.99 1.27 9.04
N GLY A 61 -8.74 0.90 8.73
CA GLY A 61 -8.01 -0.16 9.41
C GLY A 61 -8.26 -1.56 8.84
N SER A 62 -9.14 -1.71 7.85
CA SER A 62 -9.37 -2.97 7.16
C SER A 62 -8.24 -3.33 6.20
N LYS A 63 -8.04 -4.64 6.02
CA LYS A 63 -7.07 -5.13 5.03
C LYS A 63 -7.68 -5.04 3.62
N ALA A 64 -6.94 -4.43 2.71
CA ALA A 64 -7.24 -4.39 1.28
C ALA A 64 -6.35 -5.36 0.51
N LEU A 65 -6.94 -6.10 -0.42
CA LEU A 65 -6.25 -6.94 -1.39
C LEU A 65 -6.69 -6.50 -2.79
N ILE A 66 -5.72 -6.14 -3.61
CA ILE A 66 -5.92 -5.67 -4.98
C ILE A 66 -5.21 -6.66 -5.90
N THR A 67 -5.93 -7.21 -6.86
CA THR A 67 -5.38 -8.18 -7.82
C THR A 67 -5.56 -7.64 -9.23
N PHE A 68 -4.50 -7.68 -10.02
CA PHE A 68 -4.51 -7.35 -11.44
C PHE A 68 -4.22 -8.63 -12.23
N GLU A 69 -5.24 -9.17 -12.88
CA GLU A 69 -5.11 -10.38 -13.69
C GLU A 69 -4.83 -9.99 -15.14
N HIS A 70 -3.66 -10.36 -15.69
CA HIS A 70 -3.36 -10.13 -17.09
C HIS A 70 -4.20 -11.06 -17.97
N LYS A 71 -4.99 -10.52 -18.91
CA LYS A 71 -5.88 -11.33 -19.74
C LYS A 71 -5.14 -12.26 -20.71
N ASP A 72 -3.92 -11.90 -21.12
CA ASP A 72 -3.15 -12.65 -22.11
C ASP A 72 -2.32 -13.79 -21.48
N SER A 73 -1.66 -13.53 -20.34
CA SER A 73 -0.81 -14.50 -19.64
C SER A 73 -1.53 -15.24 -18.50
N GLY A 74 -2.66 -14.72 -18.01
CA GLY A 74 -3.36 -15.23 -16.82
C GLY A 74 -2.59 -15.04 -15.51
N THR A 75 -1.41 -14.41 -15.53
CA THR A 75 -0.60 -14.20 -14.33
C THR A 75 -1.18 -13.06 -13.48
N PRO A 76 -1.51 -13.30 -12.20
CA PRO A 76 -2.00 -12.24 -11.32
C PRO A 76 -0.84 -11.46 -10.70
N TYR A 77 -0.92 -10.14 -10.72
CA TYR A 77 -0.19 -9.28 -9.80
C TYR A 77 -1.07 -8.99 -8.58
N GLU A 78 -0.52 -9.13 -7.37
CA GLU A 78 -1.26 -8.96 -6.14
C GLU A 78 -0.59 -7.90 -5.26
N PHE A 79 -1.41 -6.99 -4.75
CA PHE A 79 -1.03 -5.93 -3.83
C PHE A 79 -1.88 -6.02 -2.56
N SER A 80 -1.24 -5.92 -1.41
CA SER A 80 -1.89 -5.93 -0.11
C SER A 80 -1.57 -4.66 0.67
N GLY A 81 -2.60 -4.12 1.30
CA GLY A 81 -2.52 -2.86 2.01
C GLY A 81 -3.54 -2.74 3.12
N TRP A 82 -3.59 -1.57 3.72
CA TRP A 82 -4.52 -1.19 4.77
C TRP A 82 -5.23 0.08 4.36
N VAL A 83 -6.54 0.10 4.54
CA VAL A 83 -7.34 1.31 4.36
C VAL A 83 -6.98 2.28 5.48
N THR A 84 -6.53 3.48 5.13
CA THR A 84 -6.10 4.51 6.08
C THR A 84 -7.10 5.66 6.18
N ASP A 85 -7.86 5.91 5.12
CA ASP A 85 -8.81 7.03 5.06
C ASP A 85 -10.01 6.67 4.18
N VAL A 86 -11.17 7.24 4.50
CA VAL A 86 -12.39 7.11 3.70
C VAL A 86 -13.03 8.48 3.59
N ARG A 87 -13.16 8.98 2.36
CA ARG A 87 -13.77 10.28 2.06
C ARG A 87 -15.07 10.07 1.31
N ILE A 88 -16.06 10.87 1.66
CA ILE A 88 -17.39 10.82 1.05
C ILE A 88 -17.61 12.19 0.42
N ASP A 89 -17.59 12.21 -0.91
CA ASP A 89 -17.93 13.37 -1.72
C ASP A 89 -19.36 13.17 -2.22
N ALA A 90 -20.31 13.77 -1.52
CA ALA A 90 -21.73 13.74 -1.86
C ALA A 90 -22.18 15.15 -2.25
N TRP A 91 -22.52 15.34 -3.53
CA TRP A 91 -23.09 16.59 -4.02
C TRP A 91 -24.47 16.35 -4.64
N GLU A 92 -25.45 17.11 -4.18
CA GLU A 92 -26.76 17.21 -4.81
C GLU A 92 -26.85 18.61 -5.43
N SER A 93 -26.92 18.68 -6.76
CA SER A 93 -27.32 19.90 -7.42
C SER A 93 -28.82 20.11 -7.21
N GLU A 94 -29.22 21.30 -6.76
CA GLU A 94 -30.61 21.76 -6.77
C GLU A 94 -31.24 21.50 -8.16
N PRO A 95 -32.49 21.01 -8.23
CA PRO A 95 -33.12 20.57 -9.48
C PRO A 95 -33.32 21.68 -10.54
N ASP A 96 -33.06 22.94 -10.21
CA ASP A 96 -33.36 24.10 -11.06
C ASP A 96 -32.29 24.42 -12.14
N TYR A 97 -31.16 23.70 -12.16
CA TYR A 97 -30.14 23.86 -13.20
C TYR A 97 -30.08 22.63 -14.13
N GLU A 98 -30.99 22.59 -15.12
CA GLU A 98 -31.11 21.55 -16.17
C GLU A 98 -29.81 21.28 -16.99
N PHE A 99 -28.78 22.12 -16.85
CA PHE A 99 -27.54 22.03 -17.63
C PHE A 99 -26.31 21.54 -16.84
N LEU A 100 -26.44 21.24 -15.54
CA LEU A 100 -25.33 20.77 -14.70
C LEU A 100 -25.75 19.55 -13.86
N ASN A 101 -26.03 18.42 -14.51
CA ASN A 101 -26.16 17.12 -13.83
C ASN A 101 -24.79 16.61 -13.34
N HIS A 102 -24.16 17.31 -12.40
CA HIS A 102 -22.98 16.81 -11.68
C HIS A 102 -23.45 16.12 -10.40
N ARG A 103 -24.10 14.97 -10.56
CA ARG A 103 -24.28 14.04 -9.43
C ARG A 103 -22.92 13.41 -9.17
N SER A 104 -22.29 13.74 -8.05
CA SER A 104 -21.13 13.00 -7.57
C SER A 104 -21.45 12.48 -6.18
N ASN A 105 -21.97 11.25 -6.11
CA ASN A 105 -22.04 10.47 -4.88
C ASN A 105 -20.87 9.49 -4.91
N ARG A 106 -19.67 10.00 -4.61
CA ARG A 106 -18.43 9.24 -4.69
C ARG A 106 -17.88 8.97 -3.31
N VAL A 107 -17.45 7.73 -3.09
CA VAL A 107 -16.73 7.33 -1.89
C VAL A 107 -15.32 6.95 -2.28
N HIS A 108 -14.36 7.68 -1.74
CA HIS A 108 -12.93 7.46 -1.94
C HIS A 108 -12.41 6.62 -0.78
N ILE A 109 -12.00 5.39 -1.07
CA ILE A 109 -11.34 4.50 -0.12
C ILE A 109 -9.85 4.59 -0.39
N ILE A 110 -9.12 5.20 0.53
CA ILE A 110 -7.69 5.48 0.41
C ILE A 110 -6.94 4.55 1.37
N GLY A 111 -5.82 4.03 0.93
CA GLY A 111 -4.97 3.24 1.79
C GLY A 111 -3.52 3.20 1.37
N GLU A 112 -2.74 2.50 2.18
CA GLU A 112 -1.30 2.35 1.99
C GLU A 112 -0.90 0.87 1.94
N GLY A 113 0.23 0.58 1.30
CA GLY A 113 0.78 -0.79 1.22
C GLY A 113 1.10 -1.36 2.61
N GLY A 114 1.16 -2.69 2.73
CA GLY A 114 1.38 -3.38 4.00
C GLY A 114 2.63 -2.92 4.79
N ILE A 115 3.61 -2.36 4.09
CA ILE A 115 4.81 -1.73 4.67
C ILE A 115 4.51 -0.54 5.60
N VAL A 116 3.33 0.09 5.49
CA VAL A 116 2.89 1.22 6.34
C VAL A 116 2.99 0.92 7.84
N LYS A 117 2.87 -0.36 8.23
CA LYS A 117 3.06 -0.78 9.62
C LYS A 117 4.43 -0.42 10.19
N LEU A 118 5.46 -0.34 9.34
CA LEU A 118 6.82 0.08 9.73
C LEU A 118 6.93 1.61 9.86
N ASN A 119 6.01 2.36 9.24
CA ASN A 119 5.95 3.82 9.28
C ASN A 119 5.08 4.35 10.44
N GLY A 120 5.11 3.65 11.58
CA GLY A 120 4.38 4.02 12.79
C GLY A 120 5.13 5.05 13.65
N SER A 121 4.87 5.00 14.96
CA SER A 121 5.47 5.92 15.93
C SER A 121 7.00 5.88 15.91
N ARG A 122 7.60 7.07 15.95
CA ARG A 122 9.04 7.26 16.10
C ARG A 122 9.53 6.68 17.42
N GLY A 123 10.71 6.07 17.38
CA GLY A 123 11.31 5.45 18.56
C GLY A 123 12.83 5.50 18.55
N MET A 124 13.43 4.84 19.54
CA MET A 124 14.87 4.79 19.71
C MET A 124 15.33 3.36 19.97
N ASP A 125 16.35 2.93 19.23
CA ASP A 125 17.01 1.63 19.40
C ASP A 125 18.51 1.79 19.14
N SER A 126 19.34 0.93 19.73
CA SER A 126 20.78 0.91 19.50
C SER A 126 21.26 -0.50 19.24
N PHE A 127 22.17 -0.63 18.29
CA PHE A 127 22.77 -1.89 17.88
C PHE A 127 24.30 -1.75 17.92
N VAL A 128 24.96 -2.73 18.55
CA VAL A 128 26.41 -2.78 18.73
C VAL A 128 26.90 -4.09 18.14
N ASP A 129 27.97 -4.04 17.35
CA ASP A 129 28.62 -5.20 16.73
C ASP A 129 27.63 -6.16 16.04
N CYS A 130 26.67 -5.61 15.30
CA CYS A 130 25.61 -6.37 14.63
C CYS A 130 25.80 -6.38 13.11
N GLN A 131 25.39 -7.47 12.45
CA GLN A 131 25.26 -7.50 11.00
C GLN A 131 24.00 -6.75 10.55
N LEU A 132 24.02 -6.18 9.35
CA LEU A 132 22.89 -5.45 8.79
C LEU A 132 21.61 -6.30 8.74
N LYS A 133 21.72 -7.56 8.32
CA LYS A 133 20.61 -8.53 8.31
C LYS A 133 19.97 -8.72 9.69
N SER A 134 20.79 -8.79 10.75
CA SER A 134 20.31 -8.93 12.12
C SER A 134 19.58 -7.68 12.59
N ILE A 135 20.08 -6.48 12.25
CA ILE A 135 19.45 -5.20 12.60
C ILE A 135 18.07 -5.08 11.94
N VAL A 136 17.97 -5.39 10.64
CA VAL A 136 16.70 -5.35 9.89
C VAL A 136 15.70 -6.32 10.53
N SER A 137 16.11 -7.57 10.75
CA SER A 137 15.25 -8.62 11.34
C SER A 137 14.73 -8.24 12.73
N GLN A 138 15.60 -7.74 13.61
CA GLN A 138 15.20 -7.31 14.96
C GLN A 138 14.25 -6.10 14.92
N SER A 139 14.48 -5.16 13.98
CA SER A 139 13.66 -3.95 13.86
C SER A 139 12.25 -4.24 13.34
N THR A 140 12.06 -5.28 12.53
CA THR A 140 10.78 -5.59 11.88
C THR A 140 9.96 -6.70 12.57
N GLN A 141 10.58 -7.50 13.44
CA GLN A 141 9.97 -8.67 14.07
C GLN A 141 8.59 -8.41 14.71
N LYS A 142 8.41 -7.24 15.33
CA LYS A 142 7.20 -6.89 16.11
C LYS A 142 6.01 -6.44 15.26
N PHE A 143 6.20 -6.18 13.97
CA PHE A 143 5.19 -5.52 13.13
C PHE A 143 4.34 -6.49 12.30
N GLY A 144 4.67 -7.79 12.32
CA GLY A 144 3.94 -8.80 11.53
C GLY A 144 3.99 -8.53 10.03
N VAL A 145 5.09 -7.95 9.55
CA VAL A 145 5.37 -7.70 8.14
C VAL A 145 6.34 -8.77 7.65
N THR A 146 6.06 -9.36 6.50
CA THR A 146 6.99 -10.30 5.85
C THR A 146 8.13 -9.50 5.24
N VAL A 147 9.37 -9.80 5.65
CA VAL A 147 10.58 -9.13 5.17
C VAL A 147 11.53 -10.18 4.62
N GLU A 148 11.90 -10.03 3.35
CA GLU A 148 13.03 -10.75 2.77
C GLU A 148 14.27 -9.85 2.85
N CYS A 149 15.28 -10.33 3.57
CA CYS A 149 16.48 -9.54 3.85
C CYS A 149 17.72 -10.31 3.40
N GLU A 150 18.27 -9.93 2.26
CA GLU A 150 19.51 -10.45 1.70
C GLU A 150 20.45 -9.30 1.30
N PRO A 151 21.05 -8.59 2.28
CA PRO A 151 21.94 -7.48 1.99
C PRO A 151 23.25 -7.96 1.34
N ASN A 152 23.81 -7.13 0.45
CA ASN A 152 25.16 -7.33 -0.07
C ASN A 152 26.24 -7.10 1.00
N PHE A 153 25.98 -6.17 1.92
CA PHE A 153 26.85 -5.87 3.05
C PHE A 153 26.72 -6.92 4.15
N ASN A 154 27.79 -7.70 4.33
CA ASN A 154 27.88 -8.78 5.34
C ASN A 154 28.79 -8.45 6.52
N GLY A 155 29.35 -7.23 6.55
CA GLY A 155 30.24 -6.78 7.61
C GLY A 155 29.52 -6.61 8.95
N VAL A 156 30.33 -6.53 10.01
CA VAL A 156 29.85 -6.17 11.35
C VAL A 156 29.83 -4.64 11.44
N ILE A 157 28.69 -4.09 11.84
CA ILE A 157 28.51 -2.66 12.07
C ILE A 157 28.85 -2.40 13.55
N PRO A 158 29.91 -1.63 13.85
CA PRO A 158 30.33 -1.42 15.24
C PRO A 158 29.25 -0.75 16.08
N TYR A 159 28.57 0.25 15.49
CA TYR A 159 27.49 0.95 16.14
C TYR A 159 26.52 1.55 15.15
N VAL A 160 25.22 1.37 15.39
CA VAL A 160 24.17 2.15 14.73
C VAL A 160 22.99 2.35 15.68
N MET A 161 22.34 3.49 15.59
CA MET A 161 21.13 3.80 16.36
C MET A 161 19.99 4.19 15.43
N ARG A 162 18.77 3.87 15.84
CA ARG A 162 17.54 4.51 15.38
C ARG A 162 17.28 5.69 16.32
N TYR A 163 17.28 6.93 15.85
CA TYR A 163 17.12 8.11 16.72
C TYR A 163 15.92 8.94 16.30
N GLN A 164 14.80 8.81 17.03
CA GLN A 164 13.53 9.48 16.70
C GLN A 164 13.05 9.21 15.26
N GLU A 165 13.29 8.00 14.77
CA GLU A 165 12.87 7.56 13.44
C GLU A 165 11.79 6.49 13.57
N SER A 166 10.87 6.41 12.62
CA SER A 166 10.05 5.21 12.42
C SER A 166 10.95 4.06 11.96
N VAL A 167 10.47 2.81 12.04
CA VAL A 167 11.25 1.68 11.53
C VAL A 167 11.46 1.81 10.03
N PHE A 168 10.45 2.32 9.31
CA PHE A 168 10.56 2.60 7.89
C PHE A 168 11.64 3.64 7.55
N GLU A 169 11.64 4.79 8.25
CA GLU A 169 12.67 5.83 8.10
C GLU A 169 14.08 5.27 8.40
N PHE A 170 14.20 4.49 9.47
CA PHE A 170 15.45 3.84 9.86
C PHE A 170 15.98 2.90 8.76
N LEU A 171 15.13 2.02 8.24
CA LEU A 171 15.49 1.10 7.16
C LEU A 171 15.86 1.84 5.88
N ASN A 172 15.15 2.91 5.54
CA ASN A 172 15.49 3.77 4.40
C ASN A 172 16.88 4.42 4.54
N ARG A 173 17.24 4.85 5.75
CA ARG A 173 18.59 5.37 6.03
C ARG A 173 19.64 4.28 5.91
N LEU A 174 19.38 3.09 6.45
CA LEU A 174 20.31 1.95 6.34
C LEU A 174 20.50 1.53 4.87
N SER A 175 19.41 1.42 4.10
CA SER A 175 19.49 1.05 2.69
C SER A 175 20.30 2.06 1.88
N SER A 176 20.11 3.36 2.15
CA SER A 176 20.92 4.43 1.54
C SER A 176 22.39 4.38 1.97
N THR A 177 22.67 4.06 3.24
CA THR A 177 24.04 4.04 3.80
C THR A 177 24.86 2.86 3.26
N TYR A 178 24.24 1.70 3.14
CA TYR A 178 24.90 0.46 2.70
C TYR A 178 24.66 0.12 1.22
N ASN A 179 24.01 1.03 0.48
CA ASN A 179 23.65 0.87 -0.93
C ASN A 179 22.87 -0.42 -1.21
N GLU A 180 21.87 -0.70 -0.36
CA GLU A 180 20.96 -1.83 -0.49
C GLU A 180 19.64 -1.38 -1.10
N MET A 181 18.97 -2.26 -1.86
CA MET A 181 17.61 -1.96 -2.31
C MET A 181 16.62 -2.06 -1.14
N PHE A 182 15.61 -1.22 -1.15
CA PHE A 182 14.53 -1.26 -0.17
C PHE A 182 13.21 -0.82 -0.80
N PHE A 183 12.29 -1.78 -0.96
CA PHE A 183 10.99 -1.55 -1.56
C PHE A 183 9.97 -2.59 -1.11
N TYR A 184 8.69 -2.29 -1.34
CA TYR A 184 7.59 -3.22 -1.11
C TYR A 184 7.13 -3.80 -2.44
N ASP A 185 7.07 -5.11 -2.61
CA ASP A 185 6.65 -5.71 -3.89
C ASP A 185 5.13 -5.83 -4.07
N GLY A 186 4.36 -5.46 -3.03
CA GLY A 186 2.91 -5.66 -2.95
C GLY A 186 2.50 -6.70 -1.91
N LYS A 187 3.39 -7.60 -1.48
CA LYS A 187 3.16 -8.58 -0.41
C LYS A 187 4.24 -8.56 0.66
N THR A 188 5.49 -8.42 0.23
CA THR A 188 6.70 -8.60 1.01
C THR A 188 7.58 -7.36 0.90
N VAL A 189 8.23 -7.01 2.01
CA VAL A 189 9.26 -5.96 2.02
C VAL A 189 10.59 -6.58 1.63
N ILE A 190 11.22 -6.05 0.61
CA ILE A 190 12.54 -6.50 0.13
C ILE A 190 13.60 -5.54 0.69
N PHE A 191 14.63 -6.09 1.31
CA PHE A 191 15.81 -5.35 1.77
C PHE A 191 17.08 -6.07 1.28
N GLY A 192 17.84 -5.44 0.38
CA GLY A 192 18.99 -6.04 -0.29
C GLY A 192 18.64 -6.63 -1.65
N GLN A 193 19.27 -7.73 -2.04
CA GLN A 193 19.05 -8.36 -3.34
C GLN A 193 17.67 -9.04 -3.40
N PRO A 194 16.87 -8.83 -4.46
CA PRO A 194 15.64 -9.57 -4.64
C PRO A 194 16.04 -10.99 -5.03
N LYS A 195 15.30 -11.98 -4.53
CA LYS A 195 15.40 -13.31 -5.14
C LYS A 195 15.02 -13.16 -6.61
N LYS A 196 15.86 -13.66 -7.52
CA LYS A 196 15.53 -13.66 -8.95
C LYS A 196 14.13 -14.22 -9.12
N SER A 197 13.21 -13.39 -9.59
CA SER A 197 11.98 -13.89 -10.19
C SER A 197 12.36 -14.80 -11.34
N PRO A 198 11.71 -15.96 -11.53
CA PRO A 198 11.89 -16.70 -12.77
C PRO A 198 11.61 -15.73 -13.92
N GLU A 199 12.56 -15.63 -14.85
CA GLU A 199 12.42 -14.81 -16.05
C GLU A 199 11.13 -15.24 -16.76
N VAL A 200 10.23 -14.27 -17.01
CA VAL A 200 9.00 -14.44 -17.80
C VAL A 200 9.33 -14.16 -19.25
#